data_AF-A0A1S2Z3Z0-F1
#
_entry.id   AF-A0A1S2Z3Z0-F1
#
_cell.length_a   1.000
_cell.length_b   1.000
_cell.length_c   1.000
_cell.angle_alpha   90.00
_cell.angle_beta   90.00
_cell.angle_gamma   90.00
#
_symmetry.space_group_name_H-M   'P 1'
#
loop_
_entity.id
_entity.type
_entity.pdbx_description
1 polymer ?
#
loop_
_entity_poly.entity_id
_entity_poly.type
_entity_poly.pdbx_seq_one_letter_code
_entity_poly.pdbx_strand_id
1 'polypeptide(L)'
;MEENDRRILEREMYQIEQIRQLDLEELQVEEVDDFQNSSDDDDNNNHRDPTTGILGEFTYNICVASLHSYLGDVEDTHHRTAFLDGGAVLNLPLFCLQGVVLFPGATLPLRVIESNFVAAVERSLSRVDVPYTIGVIRVYSDTANHSMKSASIGTTAEIRVYSDTANHSMKSASIGTTAEIRQYGRLEDGSLNVVTRGQQRFRLRRCWIDVEGVVRIFSCLLLFL
;
A
#
# COMPACT_ATOMS: atom_id res chain seq x y z
N MET A 1 -2.12 -17.74 -42.98
CA MET A 1 -2.10 -17.14 -41.62
C MET A 1 -2.63 -18.16 -40.62
N GLU A 2 -3.87 -18.62 -40.82
CA GLU A 2 -4.59 -19.62 -40.02
C GLU A 2 -3.77 -20.84 -39.53
N GLU A 3 -2.90 -21.41 -40.35
CA GLU A 3 -2.10 -22.58 -39.96
C GLU A 3 -1.08 -22.30 -38.84
N ASN A 4 -0.59 -21.07 -38.74
CA ASN A 4 0.31 -20.71 -37.63
C ASN A 4 -0.47 -20.58 -36.32
N ASP A 5 -1.68 -20.03 -36.40
CA ASP A 5 -2.56 -19.79 -35.24
C ASP A 5 -3.07 -21.13 -34.67
N ARG A 6 -3.42 -22.11 -35.53
CA ARG A 6 -3.71 -23.48 -35.11
C ARG A 6 -2.55 -24.11 -34.33
N ARG A 7 -1.32 -24.01 -34.84
CA ARG A 7 -0.13 -24.59 -34.17
C ARG A 7 0.20 -23.90 -32.85
N ILE A 8 -0.16 -22.62 -32.68
CA ILE A 8 -0.04 -21.92 -31.40
C ILE A 8 -1.07 -22.47 -30.41
N LEU A 9 -2.34 -22.56 -30.81
CA LEU A 9 -3.44 -23.09 -29.97
C LEU A 9 -3.21 -24.56 -29.56
N GLU A 10 -2.74 -25.41 -30.47
CA GLU A 10 -2.35 -26.80 -30.16
C GLU A 10 -1.24 -26.86 -29.11
N ARG A 11 -0.28 -25.93 -29.18
CA ARG A 11 0.84 -25.85 -28.23
C ARG A 11 0.39 -25.35 -26.86
N GLU A 12 -0.48 -24.35 -26.82
CA GLU A 12 -1.08 -23.83 -25.58
C GLU A 12 -1.96 -24.90 -24.90
N MET A 13 -2.79 -25.62 -25.65
CA MET A 13 -3.55 -26.77 -25.12
C MET A 13 -2.63 -27.85 -24.54
N TYR A 14 -1.57 -28.23 -25.27
CA TYR A 14 -0.63 -29.25 -24.80
C TYR A 14 0.18 -28.80 -23.57
N GLN A 15 0.38 -27.49 -23.40
CA GLN A 15 1.05 -26.91 -22.24
C GLN A 15 0.12 -26.83 -21.01
N ILE A 16 -1.16 -26.51 -21.20
CA ILE A 16 -2.20 -26.56 -20.15
C ILE A 16 -2.40 -27.99 -19.65
N GLU A 17 -2.41 -28.98 -20.53
CA GLU A 17 -2.59 -30.39 -20.16
C GLU A 17 -1.40 -30.93 -19.35
N GLN A 18 -0.16 -30.55 -19.71
CA GLN A 18 1.03 -30.88 -18.91
C GLN A 18 0.97 -30.27 -17.49
N ILE A 19 0.53 -29.02 -17.35
CA ILE A 19 0.38 -28.38 -16.03
C ILE A 19 -0.66 -29.11 -15.18
N ARG A 20 -1.79 -29.52 -15.78
CA ARG A 20 -2.82 -30.32 -15.10
C ARG A 20 -2.36 -31.72 -14.69
N GLN A 21 -1.38 -32.30 -15.38
CA GLN A 21 -0.79 -33.58 -14.99
C GLN A 21 0.15 -33.42 -13.78
N LEU A 22 0.88 -32.30 -13.70
CA LEU A 22 1.70 -31.97 -12.53
C LEU A 22 0.84 -31.70 -11.27
N ASP A 23 -0.36 -31.14 -11.41
CA ASP A 23 -1.33 -31.00 -10.31
C ASP A 23 -1.85 -32.35 -9.76
N LEU A 24 -1.57 -33.47 -10.44
CA LEU A 24 -2.01 -34.82 -10.11
C LEU A 24 -0.87 -35.78 -9.74
N GLU A 25 0.40 -35.36 -9.87
CA GLU A 25 1.54 -36.14 -9.36
C GLU A 25 1.68 -35.91 -7.85
N GLU A 26 1.43 -36.96 -7.06
CA GLU A 26 1.82 -36.98 -5.65
C GLU A 26 3.35 -36.88 -5.56
N LEU A 27 3.84 -35.75 -5.05
CA LEU A 27 5.26 -35.52 -4.77
C LEU A 27 5.78 -36.58 -3.80
N GLN A 28 6.53 -37.55 -4.33
CA GLN A 28 7.28 -38.52 -3.52
C GLN A 28 8.42 -37.78 -2.81
N VAL A 29 8.18 -37.39 -1.57
CA VAL A 29 9.22 -36.86 -0.68
C VAL A 29 10.03 -38.06 -0.17
N GLU A 30 11.33 -38.06 -0.45
CA GLU A 30 12.25 -39.07 0.08
C GLU A 30 12.43 -38.82 1.59
N GLU A 31 11.79 -39.66 2.41
CA GLU A 31 11.95 -39.64 3.87
C GLU A 31 13.39 -40.05 4.22
N VAL A 32 14.16 -39.13 4.79
CA VAL A 32 15.46 -39.45 5.39
C VAL A 32 15.24 -39.98 6.80
N ASP A 33 15.65 -41.22 7.04
CA ASP A 33 15.56 -41.89 8.36
C ASP A 33 16.43 -41.17 9.41
N ASP A 34 15.84 -40.26 10.17
CA ASP A 34 16.47 -39.68 11.36
C ASP A 34 16.50 -40.72 12.50
N PHE A 35 17.69 -41.30 12.73
CA PHE A 35 17.92 -42.32 13.74
C PHE A 35 17.55 -41.85 15.16
N GLN A 36 16.58 -42.53 15.77
CA GLN A 36 16.13 -42.29 17.15
C GLN A 36 17.13 -42.73 18.23
N ASN A 37 17.27 -41.89 19.27
CA ASN A 37 17.72 -42.16 20.65
C ASN A 37 17.71 -40.80 21.39
N SER A 38 17.25 -40.59 22.63
CA SER A 38 16.34 -41.26 23.58
C SER A 38 15.87 -40.15 24.58
N SER A 39 15.00 -40.33 25.59
CA SER A 39 14.37 -41.51 26.21
C SER A 39 13.00 -41.11 26.83
N ASP A 40 12.50 -41.93 27.75
CA ASP A 40 11.21 -41.88 28.45
C ASP A 40 11.07 -40.71 29.47
N ASP A 41 9.86 -40.14 29.61
CA ASP A 41 8.99 -40.37 30.78
C ASP A 41 7.66 -39.57 30.77
N ASP A 42 6.57 -40.28 31.09
CA ASP A 42 5.29 -39.91 31.72
C ASP A 42 4.20 -38.93 31.14
N ASP A 43 2.98 -39.50 31.19
CA ASP A 43 1.64 -38.93 31.47
C ASP A 43 0.89 -37.97 30.51
N ASN A 44 -0.05 -38.59 29.77
CA ASN A 44 -1.50 -38.33 29.90
C ASN A 44 -2.10 -36.99 29.41
N ASN A 45 -2.56 -36.97 28.16
CA ASN A 45 -4.02 -36.88 27.88
C ASN A 45 -4.39 -37.10 26.40
N ASN A 46 -5.53 -37.76 26.16
CA ASN A 46 -6.11 -37.92 24.82
C ASN A 46 -6.84 -36.63 24.38
N HIS A 47 -6.15 -35.74 23.67
CA HIS A 47 -6.79 -34.76 22.78
C HIS A 47 -6.16 -34.84 21.39
N ARG A 48 -6.83 -35.58 20.50
CA ARG A 48 -6.51 -35.65 19.07
C ARG A 48 -7.03 -34.38 18.40
N ASP A 49 -6.19 -33.36 18.29
CA ASP A 49 -6.48 -32.22 17.43
C ASP A 49 -6.31 -32.65 15.95
N PRO A 50 -7.31 -32.49 15.06
CA PRO A 50 -7.23 -33.03 13.69
C PRO A 50 -6.35 -32.24 12.71
N THR A 51 -5.58 -31.26 13.19
CA THR A 51 -4.89 -30.26 12.35
C THR A 51 -3.51 -30.68 11.84
N THR A 52 -2.94 -31.77 12.36
CA THR A 52 -1.57 -32.26 12.04
C THR A 52 -1.48 -33.01 10.69
N GLY A 53 -2.02 -32.42 9.61
CA GLY A 53 -2.05 -33.01 8.27
C GLY A 53 -1.25 -32.26 7.19
N ILE A 54 -1.00 -30.96 7.35
CA ILE A 54 -0.25 -30.14 6.38
C ILE A 54 0.54 -29.05 7.14
N LEU A 55 1.62 -29.44 7.83
CA LEU A 55 2.59 -28.48 8.35
C LEU A 55 3.98 -29.08 8.46
N GLY A 56 4.72 -29.08 7.34
CA GLY A 56 6.16 -28.87 7.45
C GLY A 56 6.34 -27.52 8.14
N GLU A 57 7.06 -27.49 9.27
CA GLU A 57 7.06 -26.36 10.20
C GLU A 57 7.71 -25.12 9.60
N PHE A 58 6.89 -24.31 8.92
CA PHE A 58 7.29 -23.00 8.44
C PHE A 58 7.29 -22.02 9.62
N THR A 59 8.37 -22.02 10.41
CA THR A 59 8.59 -21.16 11.59
C THR A 59 8.67 -19.65 11.25
N TYR A 60 8.40 -19.22 10.01
CA TYR A 60 8.38 -17.81 9.63
C TYR A 60 7.10 -17.11 10.11
N ASN A 61 7.27 -16.04 10.89
CA ASN A 61 6.14 -15.24 11.35
C ASN A 61 5.70 -14.24 10.26
N ILE A 62 4.60 -14.56 9.56
CA ILE A 62 4.02 -13.73 8.49
C ILE A 62 3.70 -12.30 8.96
N CYS A 63 3.39 -12.09 10.23
CA CYS A 63 3.05 -10.78 10.78
C CYS A 63 4.22 -9.78 10.77
N VAL A 64 5.48 -10.24 10.61
CA VAL A 64 6.66 -9.37 10.59
C VAL A 64 6.59 -8.27 9.52
N ALA A 65 6.00 -8.57 8.35
CA ALA A 65 5.82 -7.60 7.28
C ALA A 65 4.81 -6.49 7.66
N SER A 66 3.77 -6.85 8.42
CA SER A 66 2.75 -5.92 8.93
C SER A 66 3.23 -5.06 10.09
N LEU A 67 4.31 -5.47 10.77
CA LEU A 67 4.99 -4.67 11.80
C LEU A 67 5.94 -3.61 11.20
N HIS A 68 6.16 -3.62 9.88
CA HIS A 68 7.00 -2.65 9.17
C HIS A 68 8.43 -2.48 9.73
N SER A 69 8.99 -3.51 10.37
CA SER A 69 10.30 -3.47 11.06
C SER A 69 11.49 -3.08 10.18
N TYR A 70 11.36 -3.21 8.85
CA TYR A 70 12.35 -2.73 7.88
C TYR A 70 12.48 -1.20 7.82
N LEU A 71 11.57 -0.44 8.44
CA LEU A 71 11.69 1.01 8.59
C LEU A 71 12.66 1.42 9.72
N GLY A 72 13.18 0.46 10.50
CA GLY A 72 14.04 0.75 11.63
C GLY A 72 13.26 1.35 12.80
N ASP A 73 13.91 2.25 13.54
CA ASP A 73 13.34 2.87 14.73
C ASP A 73 12.30 3.95 14.36
N VAL A 74 11.06 3.75 14.79
CA VAL A 74 9.92 4.65 14.54
C VAL A 74 9.06 4.77 15.80
N GLU A 75 8.69 5.99 16.15
CA GLU A 75 7.86 6.32 17.31
C GLU A 75 6.38 6.18 16.98
N ASP A 76 5.60 5.52 17.85
CA ASP A 76 4.14 5.58 17.80
C ASP A 76 3.64 6.98 18.21
N THR A 77 2.77 7.57 17.40
CA THR A 77 2.10 8.84 17.76
C THR A 77 1.12 8.69 18.93
N HIS A 78 0.74 7.45 19.27
CA HIS A 78 -0.32 7.07 20.21
C HIS A 78 -1.67 7.78 20.03
N HIS A 79 -1.84 8.50 18.92
CA HIS A 79 -3.04 9.26 18.65
C HIS A 79 -4.20 8.31 18.30
N ARG A 80 -5.43 8.83 18.40
CA ARG A 80 -6.65 8.11 18.04
C ARG A 80 -7.67 9.13 17.54
N THR A 81 -7.52 9.57 16.30
CA THR A 81 -8.52 10.48 15.70
C THR A 81 -9.83 9.72 15.56
N ALA A 82 -10.93 10.31 16.02
CA ALA A 82 -12.25 9.90 15.57
C ALA A 82 -12.39 10.22 14.06
N PHE A 83 -13.29 9.54 13.36
CA PHE A 83 -13.69 10.00 12.04
C PHE A 83 -14.21 11.44 12.11
N LEU A 84 -13.77 12.26 11.17
CA LEU A 84 -14.18 13.65 11.07
C LEU A 84 -15.52 13.75 10.34
N ASP A 85 -16.34 14.75 10.67
CA ASP A 85 -17.71 14.84 10.15
C ASP A 85 -17.76 14.84 8.61
N GLY A 86 -18.64 14.00 8.06
CA GLY A 86 -18.89 13.96 6.63
C GLY A 86 -19.40 15.31 6.12
N GLY A 87 -18.81 15.84 5.05
CA GLY A 87 -19.06 17.19 4.56
C GLY A 87 -18.22 18.29 5.21
N ALA A 88 -17.36 17.99 6.20
CA ALA A 88 -16.40 18.96 6.71
C ALA A 88 -15.40 19.40 5.62
N VAL A 89 -14.95 20.66 5.70
CA VAL A 89 -13.92 21.21 4.81
C VAL A 89 -12.62 21.40 5.56
N LEU A 90 -11.55 20.73 5.11
CA LEU A 90 -10.24 20.75 5.75
C LEU A 90 -9.18 21.33 4.83
N ASN A 91 -8.16 21.97 5.42
CA ASN A 91 -7.02 22.54 4.71
C ASN A 91 -5.74 21.80 5.14
N LEU A 92 -5.44 20.65 4.53
CA LEU A 92 -4.39 19.70 4.96
C LEU A 92 -3.14 19.78 4.05
N PRO A 93 -1.98 19.21 4.45
CA PRO A 93 -0.83 19.04 3.55
C PRO A 93 -1.04 17.91 2.53
N LEU A 94 -0.67 18.15 1.27
CA LEU A 94 -0.99 17.28 0.13
C LEU A 94 0.19 16.43 -0.35
N PHE A 95 0.07 15.11 -0.22
CA PHE A 95 0.95 14.12 -0.83
C PHE A 95 0.42 13.71 -2.21
N CYS A 96 1.21 13.99 -3.25
CA CYS A 96 0.91 13.68 -4.64
C CYS A 96 1.75 12.48 -5.08
N LEU A 97 1.24 11.26 -4.92
CA LEU A 97 2.02 10.04 -5.16
C LEU A 97 1.75 9.46 -6.56
N GLN A 98 2.79 9.18 -7.31
CA GLN A 98 2.67 8.50 -8.60
C GLN A 98 2.41 7.01 -8.39
N GLY A 99 1.48 6.43 -9.15
CA GLY A 99 1.14 5.00 -9.09
C GLY A 99 0.27 4.59 -7.89
N VAL A 100 0.44 5.20 -6.72
CA VAL A 100 -0.24 4.83 -5.45
C VAL A 100 -1.70 5.30 -5.40
N VAL A 101 -2.60 4.43 -4.91
CA VAL A 101 -3.96 4.77 -4.46
C VAL A 101 -4.09 4.32 -3.01
N LEU A 102 -4.32 5.26 -2.09
CA LEU A 102 -4.59 4.93 -0.69
C LEU A 102 -6.10 4.71 -0.47
N PHE A 103 -6.46 3.62 0.19
CA PHE A 103 -7.83 3.31 0.58
C PHE A 103 -8.06 3.58 2.08
N PRO A 104 -9.28 3.92 2.52
CA PRO A 104 -9.67 3.84 3.92
C PRO A 104 -9.31 2.47 4.54
N GLY A 105 -8.80 2.48 5.76
CA GLY A 105 -8.31 1.31 6.48
C GLY A 105 -6.91 0.82 6.10
N ALA A 106 -6.43 1.10 4.88
CA ALA A 106 -5.15 0.58 4.39
C ALA A 106 -3.93 1.32 4.99
N THR A 107 -2.86 0.58 5.25
CA THR A 107 -1.57 1.11 5.71
C THR A 107 -0.70 1.49 4.52
N LEU A 108 -0.06 2.67 4.60
CA LEU A 108 0.93 3.14 3.65
C LEU A 108 2.22 3.52 4.42
N PRO A 109 3.23 2.63 4.44
CA PRO A 109 4.59 2.98 4.83
C PRO A 109 5.27 3.78 3.72
N LEU A 110 6.04 4.79 4.08
CA LEU A 110 6.76 5.64 3.13
C LEU A 110 8.03 6.24 3.75
N ARG A 111 9.07 6.45 2.93
CA ARG A 111 10.23 7.28 3.29
C ARG A 111 10.10 8.63 2.59
N VAL A 112 10.02 9.70 3.37
CA VAL A 112 9.95 11.08 2.93
C VAL A 112 11.36 11.64 2.76
N ILE A 113 11.79 11.86 1.52
CA ILE A 113 13.13 12.38 1.21
C ILE A 113 13.07 13.86 0.77
N GLU A 114 12.03 14.27 0.03
CA GLU A 114 11.90 15.66 -0.41
C GLU A 114 11.52 16.60 0.75
N SER A 115 12.21 17.73 0.88
CA SER A 115 12.08 18.68 1.99
C SER A 115 10.68 19.31 2.12
N ASN A 116 9.99 19.52 1.00
CA ASN A 116 8.59 19.96 0.93
C ASN A 116 7.63 18.98 1.65
N PHE A 117 7.86 17.67 1.54
CA PHE A 117 7.08 16.62 2.17
C PHE A 117 7.54 16.37 3.61
N VAL A 118 8.84 16.55 3.93
CA VAL A 118 9.33 16.52 5.32
C VAL A 118 8.63 17.62 6.12
N ALA A 119 8.66 18.86 5.62
CA ALA A 119 7.94 19.98 6.21
C ALA A 119 6.42 19.74 6.27
N ALA A 120 5.83 19.06 5.27
CA ALA A 120 4.41 18.68 5.30
C ALA A 120 4.08 17.72 6.47
N VAL A 121 4.97 16.77 6.79
CA VAL A 121 4.82 15.89 7.96
C VAL A 121 4.98 16.68 9.25
N GLU A 122 6.05 17.45 9.40
CA GLU A 122 6.30 18.27 10.60
C GLU A 122 5.15 19.24 10.90
N ARG A 123 4.59 19.86 9.86
CA ARG A 123 3.39 20.73 9.93
C ARG A 123 2.11 19.96 10.32
N SER A 124 2.06 18.65 10.06
CA SER A 124 0.93 17.79 10.46
C SER A 124 1.08 17.30 11.91
N LEU A 125 2.30 17.00 12.35
CA LEU A 125 2.61 16.62 13.74
C LEU A 125 2.34 17.76 14.74
N SER A 126 2.59 19.01 14.32
CA SER A 126 2.43 20.22 15.16
C SER A 126 1.04 20.87 15.12
N ARG A 127 0.08 20.28 14.40
CA ARG A 127 -1.25 20.87 14.17
C ARG A 127 -2.22 20.58 15.30
N VAL A 128 -3.08 21.55 15.65
CA VAL A 128 -4.06 21.41 16.73
C VAL A 128 -5.41 20.81 16.28
N ASP A 129 -6.05 21.36 15.24
CA ASP A 129 -7.44 20.98 14.91
C ASP A 129 -7.62 19.57 14.35
N VAL A 130 -6.64 19.14 13.54
CA VAL A 130 -6.62 17.85 12.83
C VAL A 130 -5.16 17.34 12.84
N PRO A 131 -4.66 16.94 14.03
CA PRO A 131 -3.27 16.52 14.20
C PRO A 131 -3.00 15.25 13.38
N TYR A 132 -1.73 15.01 13.05
CA TYR A 132 -1.24 13.81 12.36
C TYR A 132 -1.88 13.55 10.98
N THR A 133 -2.70 14.46 10.44
CA THR A 133 -3.52 14.20 9.26
C THR A 133 -2.93 14.84 8.01
N ILE A 134 -2.63 14.02 7.00
CA ILE A 134 -2.26 14.44 5.63
C ILE A 134 -3.35 14.03 4.63
N GLY A 135 -3.27 14.52 3.39
CA GLY A 135 -4.07 14.00 2.28
C GLY A 135 -3.22 13.34 1.21
N VAL A 136 -3.63 12.17 0.75
CA VAL A 136 -2.98 11.44 -0.33
C VAL A 136 -3.85 11.46 -1.58
N ILE A 137 -3.29 11.90 -2.72
CA ILE A 137 -3.89 11.76 -4.05
C ILE A 137 -2.93 11.05 -4.99
N ARG A 138 -3.50 10.29 -5.95
CA ARG A 138 -2.74 9.76 -7.07
C ARG A 138 -2.46 10.85 -8.10
N VAL A 139 -1.23 10.91 -8.59
CA VAL A 139 -0.86 11.63 -9.82
C VAL A 139 -0.45 10.65 -10.91
N TYR A 140 -0.60 11.09 -12.15
CA TYR A 140 -0.10 10.39 -13.33
C TYR A 140 0.53 11.38 -14.30
N SER A 141 1.62 10.97 -14.94
CA SER A 141 2.19 11.68 -16.09
C SER A 141 1.26 11.45 -17.27
N ASP A 142 0.79 12.51 -17.90
CA ASP A 142 0.07 12.43 -19.16
C ASP A 142 0.94 13.04 -20.25
N THR A 143 1.30 12.22 -21.24
CA THR A 143 2.14 12.63 -22.38
C THR A 143 1.26 12.95 -23.62
N ALA A 144 -0.07 12.98 -23.46
CA ALA A 144 -1.04 13.27 -24.52
C ALA A 144 -2.08 14.33 -24.09
N ASN A 145 -1.86 15.55 -24.61
CA ASN A 145 -2.78 16.69 -24.68
C ASN A 145 -2.97 17.62 -23.47
N HIS A 146 -2.92 18.92 -23.83
CA HIS A 146 -2.97 20.13 -23.01
C HIS A 146 -4.36 20.42 -22.40
N SER A 147 -4.77 19.61 -21.43
CA SER A 147 -5.87 20.01 -20.53
C SER A 147 -5.75 19.26 -19.19
N MET A 148 -5.63 20.02 -18.10
CA MET A 148 -5.78 19.49 -16.75
C MET A 148 -7.21 18.95 -16.57
N LYS A 149 -7.39 17.65 -16.79
CA LYS A 149 -8.61 16.93 -16.45
C LYS A 149 -8.29 15.99 -15.31
N SER A 150 -8.67 16.39 -14.11
CA SER A 150 -8.58 15.52 -12.94
C SER A 150 -9.43 14.28 -13.13
N ALA A 151 -8.93 13.11 -12.75
CA ALA A 151 -9.71 11.87 -12.82
C ALA A 151 -11.00 12.03 -11.98
N SER A 152 -12.15 11.82 -12.61
CA SER A 152 -13.48 12.20 -12.10
C SER A 152 -14.02 11.24 -11.02
N ILE A 153 -13.49 10.03 -10.94
CA ILE A 153 -13.99 8.94 -10.10
C ILE A 153 -12.81 8.36 -9.31
N GLY A 154 -13.03 8.10 -8.01
CA GLY A 154 -12.00 7.64 -7.09
C GLY A 154 -11.76 6.13 -7.11
N THR A 155 -10.66 5.72 -6.48
CA THR A 155 -10.20 4.33 -6.22
C THR A 155 -9.95 3.39 -7.40
N THR A 156 -10.66 3.49 -8.52
CA THR A 156 -10.37 2.69 -9.71
C THR A 156 -9.16 3.26 -10.44
N ALA A 157 -8.01 2.60 -10.31
CA ALA A 157 -6.86 2.87 -11.17
C ALA A 157 -7.13 2.29 -12.56
N GLU A 158 -7.36 3.16 -13.55
CA GLU A 158 -7.42 2.74 -14.95
C GLU A 158 -6.01 2.33 -15.42
N ILE A 159 -5.83 1.04 -15.73
CA ILE A 159 -4.57 0.53 -16.29
C ILE A 159 -4.49 0.99 -17.75
N ARG A 160 -3.62 1.95 -18.03
CA ARG A 160 -3.33 2.42 -19.39
C ARG A 160 -1.91 1.99 -19.78
N VAL A 161 -1.81 1.22 -20.86
CA VAL A 161 -0.54 1.00 -21.56
C VAL A 161 -0.17 2.31 -22.26
N TYR A 162 1.06 2.79 -22.09
CA TYR A 162 1.47 4.12 -22.53
C TYR A 162 2.59 4.07 -23.58
N SER A 163 2.44 4.83 -24.67
CA SER A 163 3.44 5.03 -25.74
C SER A 163 4.01 6.44 -25.68
N ASP A 164 5.32 6.56 -25.50
CA ASP A 164 6.01 7.82 -25.15
C ASP A 164 5.99 8.91 -26.25
N THR A 165 5.76 10.16 -25.86
CA THR A 165 6.19 11.35 -26.64
C THR A 165 6.15 12.64 -25.80
N ALA A 166 7.33 13.14 -25.43
CA ALA A 166 7.60 14.28 -24.55
C ALA A 166 6.57 15.45 -24.52
N ASN A 167 5.77 15.53 -23.46
CA ASN A 167 5.38 16.79 -22.80
C ASN A 167 4.88 16.52 -21.37
N HIS A 168 5.68 16.83 -20.35
CA HIS A 168 5.44 16.41 -18.96
C HIS A 168 4.40 17.28 -18.22
N SER A 169 3.10 17.07 -18.48
CA SER A 169 2.03 17.63 -17.66
C SER A 169 1.54 16.58 -16.66
N MET A 170 1.84 16.77 -15.37
CA MET A 170 1.27 15.93 -14.31
C MET A 170 -0.23 16.22 -14.15
N LYS A 171 -1.06 15.17 -14.19
CA LYS A 171 -2.49 15.24 -13.89
C LYS A 171 -2.79 14.54 -12.57
N SER A 172 -3.68 15.15 -11.78
CA SER A 172 -3.98 14.71 -10.40
C SER A 172 -5.41 14.19 -10.29
N ALA A 173 -5.65 13.17 -9.47
CA ALA A 173 -7.00 12.71 -9.15
C ALA A 173 -7.81 13.81 -8.44
N SER A 174 -9.13 13.88 -8.70
CA SER A 174 -10.03 14.79 -7.98
C SER A 174 -10.48 14.25 -6.61
N ILE A 175 -10.31 12.94 -6.39
CA ILE A 175 -10.62 12.23 -5.15
C ILE A 175 -9.31 11.71 -4.55
N GLY A 176 -9.19 11.84 -3.23
CA GLY A 176 -8.09 11.29 -2.43
C GLY A 176 -8.59 10.65 -1.14
N THR A 177 -7.63 10.27 -0.29
CA THR A 177 -7.89 9.68 1.03
C THR A 177 -7.06 10.44 2.07
N THR A 178 -7.69 10.89 3.16
CA THR A 178 -6.96 11.42 4.32
C THR A 178 -6.17 10.28 4.95
N ALA A 179 -4.93 10.54 5.38
CA ALA A 179 -4.12 9.55 6.06
C ALA A 179 -3.70 10.09 7.43
N GLU A 180 -3.94 9.29 8.46
CA GLU A 180 -3.43 9.54 9.81
C GLU A 180 -2.01 8.97 9.90
N ILE A 181 -1.04 9.81 10.25
CA ILE A 181 0.32 9.39 10.61
C ILE A 181 0.20 8.60 11.91
N ARG A 182 0.52 7.31 11.85
CA ARG A 182 0.49 6.39 12.98
C ARG A 182 1.86 6.33 13.65
N GLN A 183 2.91 6.23 12.85
CA GLN A 183 4.31 6.18 13.30
C GLN A 183 5.20 7.10 12.46
N TYR A 184 6.27 7.62 13.05
CA TYR A 184 7.32 8.32 12.32
C TYR A 184 8.70 8.15 12.98
N GLY A 185 9.79 8.26 12.21
CA GLY A 185 11.17 8.27 12.72
C GLY A 185 12.05 9.17 11.86
N ARG A 186 12.97 9.92 12.49
CA ARG A 186 13.93 10.79 11.79
C ARG A 186 15.21 10.02 11.47
N LEU A 187 15.73 10.19 10.26
CA LEU A 187 17.01 9.64 9.84
C LEU A 187 18.11 10.72 9.86
N GLU A 188 19.37 10.31 9.90
CA GLU A 188 20.55 11.20 9.94
C GLU A 188 20.65 12.13 8.72
N ASP A 189 20.10 11.73 7.57
CA ASP A 189 20.04 12.52 6.34
C ASP A 189 18.91 13.57 6.32
N GLY A 190 18.14 13.67 7.41
CA GLY A 190 16.96 14.54 7.51
C GLY A 190 15.70 13.97 6.85
N SER A 191 15.75 12.77 6.26
CA SER A 191 14.55 12.07 5.77
C SER A 191 13.72 11.52 6.92
N LEU A 192 12.43 11.25 6.66
CA LEU A 192 11.51 10.66 7.63
C LEU A 192 11.02 9.31 7.14
N ASN A 193 11.11 8.27 7.95
CA ASN A 193 10.25 7.09 7.77
C ASN A 193 8.91 7.37 8.44
N VAL A 194 7.80 7.07 7.76
CA VAL A 194 6.44 7.35 8.23
C VAL A 194 5.52 6.19 7.88
N VAL A 195 4.73 5.73 8.85
CA VAL A 195 3.63 4.78 8.62
C VAL A 195 2.32 5.53 8.76
N THR A 196 1.52 5.52 7.69
CA THR A 196 0.21 6.17 7.67
C THR A 196 -0.93 5.18 7.51
N ARG A 197 -2.12 5.50 8.00
CA ARG A 197 -3.35 4.73 7.78
C ARG A 197 -4.39 5.59 7.08
N GLY A 198 -4.96 5.12 5.98
CA GLY A 198 -6.05 5.81 5.30
C GLY A 198 -7.32 5.86 6.16
N GLN A 199 -7.95 7.03 6.28
CA GLN A 199 -9.12 7.26 7.13
C GLN A 199 -10.39 7.48 6.30
N GLN A 200 -10.52 8.61 5.61
CA GLN A 200 -11.73 8.99 4.87
C GLN A 200 -11.42 9.45 3.45
N ARG A 201 -12.33 9.16 2.53
CA ARG A 201 -12.26 9.70 1.17
C ARG A 201 -12.58 11.19 1.20
N PHE A 202 -11.92 11.97 0.35
CA PHE A 202 -12.18 13.40 0.18
C PHE A 202 -12.24 13.79 -1.28
N ARG A 203 -12.96 14.87 -1.59
CA ARG A 203 -12.88 15.56 -2.89
C ARG A 203 -11.99 16.80 -2.78
N LEU A 204 -10.96 16.86 -3.62
CA LEU A 204 -10.08 18.01 -3.76
C LEU A 204 -10.87 19.21 -4.32
N ARG A 205 -10.82 20.36 -3.64
CA ARG A 205 -11.47 21.61 -4.07
C ARG A 205 -10.48 22.61 -4.66
N ARG A 206 -9.34 22.80 -3.99
CA ARG A 206 -8.29 23.75 -4.37
C ARG A 206 -6.96 23.30 -3.78
N CYS A 207 -5.85 23.54 -4.48
CA CYS A 207 -4.51 23.47 -3.92
C CYS A 207 -3.81 24.84 -4.03
N TRP A 208 -2.86 25.08 -3.13
CA TRP A 208 -1.95 26.22 -3.13
C TRP A 208 -0.65 25.83 -2.43
N ILE A 209 0.37 26.68 -2.49
CA ILE A 209 1.55 26.57 -1.64
C ILE A 209 1.31 27.48 -0.43
N ASP A 210 1.71 27.05 0.76
CA ASP A 210 1.56 27.84 1.98
C ASP A 210 2.34 29.17 1.97
N VAL A 211 2.15 29.98 3.00
CA VAL A 211 2.73 31.32 3.12
C VAL A 211 4.27 31.31 3.19
N GLU A 212 4.86 30.18 3.56
CA GLU A 212 6.31 29.96 3.61
C GLU A 212 6.88 29.54 2.24
N GLY A 213 6.04 29.15 1.29
CA GLY A 213 6.45 28.71 -0.04
C GLY A 213 6.94 27.25 -0.11
N VAL A 214 6.75 26.48 0.97
CA VAL A 214 7.37 25.15 1.14
C VAL A 214 6.35 24.03 0.98
N VAL A 215 5.21 24.12 1.67
CA VAL A 215 4.25 23.01 1.76
C VAL A 215 3.08 23.24 0.81
N ARG A 216 2.76 22.23 -0.01
CA ARG A 216 1.53 22.22 -0.81
C ARG A 216 0.34 21.90 0.09
N ILE A 217 -0.54 22.87 0.30
CA ILE A 217 -1.78 22.73 1.06
C ILE A 217 -2.94 22.51 0.10
N PHE A 218 -3.93 21.73 0.53
CA PHE A 218 -5.18 21.56 -0.21
C PHE A 218 -6.39 21.76 0.67
N SER A 219 -7.41 22.42 0.09
CA SER A 219 -8.77 22.41 0.62
C SER A 219 -9.50 21.20 0.05
N CYS A 220 -10.07 20.37 0.92
CA CYS A 220 -10.92 19.26 0.54
C CYS A 220 -12.26 19.27 1.25
N LEU A 221 -13.22 18.57 0.65
CA LEU A 221 -14.50 18.21 1.25
C LEU A 221 -14.42 16.72 1.64
N LEU A 222 -14.59 16.40 2.92
CA LEU A 222 -14.72 15.00 3.34
C LEU A 222 -16.01 14.39 2.78
N LEU A 223 -15.91 13.16 2.28
CA LEU A 223 -17.04 12.39 1.81
C LEU A 223 -17.60 11.53 2.96
N PHE A 224 -18.90 11.29 2.93
CA PHE A 224 -19.54 10.32 3.81
C PHE A 224 -19.00 8.91 3.54
N LEU A 225 -18.94 8.09 4.59
CA LEU A 225 -18.58 6.67 4.54
C LEU A 225 -19.70 5.83 3.90
#